data_AF-A0A023FDU4-F1
#
_entry.id   AF-A0A023FDU4-F1
#
_cell.length_a   1.000
_cell.length_b   1.000
_cell.length_c   1.000
_cell.angle_alpha   90.00
_cell.angle_beta   90.00
_cell.angle_gamma   90.00
#
_symmetry.space_group_name_H-M   'P 1'
#
loop_
_entity.id
_entity.type
_entity.pdbx_description
1 polymer ?
#
loop_
_entity_poly.entity_id
_entity_poly.type
_entity_poly.pdbx_seq_one_letter_code
_entity_poly.pdbx_strand_id
1 'polypeptide(L)'
;MLFLAALIVVSGLCGAESQNAKSVRNQSSATIYNNTLKVVQRSGPLHLLWYSRRLQNNLDECLISRFLKNETNGARRTLETNGKVPEQQTKDNITITLIEGPDSPSLKIEAIGGHLSRHWDYPHYLAFARKNCFVLEALITFRRKPYCVVWGAIDSKKKPFDCFQKAEKHCEIGTKVDLTKCADKKERQG
;
A
#
# COMPACT_ATOMS: atom_id res chain seq x y z
N MET A 1 -64.65 20.19 36.88
CA MET A 1 -63.47 20.52 37.72
C MET A 1 -62.86 19.18 38.13
N LEU A 2 -61.62 18.80 37.84
CA LEU A 2 -60.41 19.45 37.36
C LEU A 2 -59.60 18.36 36.60
N PHE A 3 -59.00 18.76 35.47
CA PHE A 3 -57.97 18.00 34.76
C PHE A 3 -56.70 17.91 35.62
N LEU A 4 -55.93 16.82 35.52
CA LEU A 4 -54.46 16.88 35.50
C LEU A 4 -53.88 15.51 35.10
N ALA A 5 -53.59 15.40 33.80
CA ALA A 5 -52.66 14.42 33.27
C ALA A 5 -51.23 14.80 33.69
N ALA A 6 -50.45 13.83 34.14
CA ALA A 6 -49.01 13.97 34.35
C ALA A 6 -48.29 12.83 33.62
N LEU A 7 -48.03 13.05 32.33
CA LEU A 7 -47.07 12.29 31.53
C LEU A 7 -45.67 12.77 31.90
N ILE A 8 -44.95 12.00 32.71
CA ILE A 8 -43.52 12.26 32.95
C ILE A 8 -42.75 11.63 31.78
N VAL A 9 -42.50 12.44 30.75
CA VAL A 9 -41.51 12.13 29.71
C VAL A 9 -40.14 12.43 30.29
N VAL A 10 -39.44 11.41 30.78
CA VAL A 10 -38.01 11.54 31.11
C VAL A 10 -37.23 11.44 29.79
N SER A 11 -36.99 12.59 29.17
CA SER A 11 -36.03 12.75 28.09
C SER A 11 -34.61 12.59 28.64
N GLY A 12 -34.14 11.35 28.75
CA GLY A 12 -32.73 11.05 28.93
C GLY A 12 -31.95 11.43 27.66
N LEU A 13 -31.66 12.72 27.50
CA LEU A 13 -30.64 13.20 26.57
C LEU A 13 -29.28 12.69 27.05
N CYS A 14 -28.98 11.43 26.70
CA CYS A 14 -27.59 11.00 26.64
C CYS A 14 -26.95 11.78 25.49
N GLY A 15 -26.35 12.91 25.83
CA GLY A 15 -25.35 13.56 25.01
C GLY A 15 -24.23 12.56 24.78
N ALA A 16 -24.32 11.81 23.68
CA ALA A 16 -23.17 11.14 23.11
C ALA A 16 -22.27 12.26 22.59
N GLU A 17 -21.44 12.76 23.49
CA GLU A 17 -20.25 13.54 23.17
C GLU A 17 -19.52 12.72 22.10
N SER A 18 -19.59 13.19 20.85
CA SER A 18 -18.96 12.50 19.74
C SER A 18 -17.47 12.56 20.00
N GLN A 19 -16.95 11.50 20.63
CA GLN A 19 -15.53 11.23 20.62
C GLN A 19 -15.12 11.36 19.16
N ASN A 20 -14.32 12.38 18.87
CA ASN A 20 -13.59 12.51 17.62
C ASN A 20 -13.17 11.11 17.22
N ALA A 21 -13.81 10.56 16.18
CA ALA A 21 -13.56 9.22 15.71
C ALA A 21 -12.14 9.23 15.15
N LYS A 22 -11.15 9.14 16.04
CA LYS A 22 -9.78 8.79 15.71
C LYS A 22 -9.93 7.48 14.95
N SER A 23 -9.72 7.52 13.64
CA SER A 23 -9.81 6.33 12.82
C SER A 23 -8.95 5.28 13.53
N VAL A 24 -9.56 4.15 13.90
CA VAL A 24 -8.87 3.09 14.64
C VAL A 24 -7.86 2.47 13.67
N ARG A 25 -6.71 3.15 13.51
CA ARG A 25 -5.57 2.67 12.77
C ARG A 25 -4.85 1.69 13.69
N ASN A 26 -4.87 0.43 13.28
CA ASN A 26 -4.27 -0.68 14.02
C ASN A 26 -2.72 -0.58 14.16
N GLN A 27 -2.08 0.44 13.62
CA GLN A 27 -0.62 0.61 13.63
C GLN A 27 -0.26 2.10 13.64
N SER A 28 0.75 2.49 14.43
CA SER A 28 1.23 3.87 14.48
C SER A 28 1.98 4.27 13.21
N SER A 29 1.92 5.56 12.84
CA SER A 29 2.61 6.13 11.67
C SER A 29 4.09 5.78 11.66
N ALA A 30 4.80 5.96 12.79
CA ALA A 30 6.21 5.59 12.94
C ALA A 30 6.49 4.10 12.72
N THR A 31 5.59 3.21 13.14
CA THR A 31 5.77 1.77 12.90
C THR A 31 5.60 1.43 11.43
N ILE A 32 4.61 2.05 10.75
CA ILE A 32 4.41 1.90 9.31
C ILE A 32 5.67 2.36 8.58
N TYR A 33 6.16 3.57 8.89
CA TYR A 33 7.37 4.14 8.28
C TYR A 33 8.58 3.21 8.41
N ASN A 34 8.91 2.83 9.64
CA ASN A 34 10.09 2.01 9.92
C ASN A 34 10.03 0.61 9.29
N ASN A 35 8.83 0.01 9.23
CA ASN A 35 8.66 -1.28 8.57
C ASN A 35 8.76 -1.14 7.05
N THR A 36 8.12 -0.12 6.45
CA THR A 36 8.23 0.14 5.02
C THR A 36 9.68 0.43 4.63
N LEU A 37 10.41 1.21 5.43
CA LEU A 37 11.83 1.51 5.19
C LEU A 37 12.65 0.22 5.08
N LYS A 38 12.45 -0.72 6.01
CA LYS A 38 13.09 -2.05 5.98
C LYS A 38 12.72 -2.87 4.75
N VAL A 39 11.49 -2.75 4.24
CA VAL A 39 11.06 -3.45 3.03
C VAL A 39 11.74 -2.85 1.80
N VAL A 40 11.70 -1.53 1.63
CA VAL A 40 12.25 -0.86 0.44
C VAL A 40 13.78 -0.92 0.40
N GLN A 41 14.45 -1.00 1.55
CA GLN A 41 15.90 -1.18 1.66
C GLN A 41 16.37 -2.65 1.61
N ARG A 42 15.45 -3.61 1.48
CA ARG A 42 15.82 -5.03 1.35
C ARG A 42 16.59 -5.24 0.04
N SER A 43 17.70 -5.99 0.09
CA SER A 43 18.50 -6.35 -1.08
C SER A 43 17.76 -7.22 -2.10
N GLY A 44 16.90 -8.12 -1.63
CA GLY A 44 16.06 -8.96 -2.49
C GLY A 44 15.00 -8.19 -3.29
N PRO A 45 14.40 -8.84 -4.31
CA PRO A 45 13.33 -8.23 -5.10
C PRO A 45 12.06 -8.03 -4.28
N LEU A 46 11.33 -6.96 -4.61
CA LEU A 46 9.97 -6.73 -4.16
C LEU A 46 9.03 -6.97 -5.33
N HIS A 47 7.94 -7.68 -5.07
CA HIS A 47 6.93 -7.99 -6.07
C HIS A 47 5.64 -7.27 -5.74
N LEU A 48 4.87 -6.94 -6.77
CA LEU A 48 3.45 -6.69 -6.61
C LEU A 48 2.77 -8.02 -6.25
N LEU A 49 2.04 -8.05 -5.15
CA LEU A 49 1.45 -9.28 -4.60
C LEU A 49 -0.07 -9.26 -4.61
N TRP A 50 -0.67 -8.07 -4.60
CA TRP A 50 -2.11 -7.88 -4.62
C TRP A 50 -2.42 -6.46 -5.11
N TYR A 51 -3.54 -6.29 -5.80
CA TYR A 51 -4.01 -4.98 -6.24
C TYR A 51 -5.55 -4.91 -6.24
N SER A 52 -6.11 -3.74 -5.97
CA SER A 52 -7.56 -3.48 -6.09
C SER A 52 -8.02 -3.65 -7.53
N ARG A 53 -9.16 -4.31 -7.76
CA ARG A 53 -9.62 -4.74 -9.10
C ARG A 53 -9.68 -3.58 -10.09
N ARG A 54 -10.06 -2.39 -9.63
CA ARG A 54 -10.15 -1.20 -10.49
C ARG A 54 -8.79 -0.67 -10.99
N LEU A 55 -7.67 -1.19 -10.49
CA LEU A 55 -6.34 -0.90 -11.01
C LEU A 55 -5.94 -1.82 -12.18
N GLN A 56 -6.67 -2.91 -12.45
CA GLN A 56 -6.27 -3.96 -13.39
C GLN A 56 -5.93 -3.45 -14.80
N ASN A 57 -6.68 -2.47 -15.30
CA ASN A 57 -6.48 -1.95 -16.66
C ASN A 57 -5.30 -0.98 -16.78
N ASN A 58 -4.72 -0.56 -15.66
CA ASN A 58 -3.71 0.50 -15.59
C ASN A 58 -2.45 0.08 -14.81
N LEU A 59 -2.35 -1.21 -14.45
CA LEU A 59 -1.27 -1.74 -13.62
C LEU A 59 -0.87 -3.12 -14.14
N ASP A 60 0.40 -3.26 -14.51
CA ASP A 60 0.95 -4.57 -14.87
C ASP A 60 0.96 -5.52 -13.66
N GLU A 61 0.47 -6.74 -13.85
CA GLU A 61 0.43 -7.74 -12.77
C GLU A 61 1.85 -8.19 -12.37
N CYS A 62 2.75 -8.27 -13.34
CA CYS A 62 4.11 -8.77 -13.17
C CYS A 62 5.12 -7.67 -12.82
N LEU A 63 4.74 -6.73 -11.96
CA LEU A 63 5.66 -5.70 -11.49
C LEU A 63 6.64 -6.24 -10.45
N ILE A 64 7.91 -5.91 -10.65
CA ILE A 64 9.02 -6.24 -9.75
C ILE A 64 9.92 -5.02 -9.57
N SER A 65 10.45 -4.88 -8.36
CA SER A 65 11.39 -3.83 -8.01
C SER A 65 12.66 -4.42 -7.43
N ARG A 66 13.81 -4.13 -8.03
CA ARG A 66 15.12 -4.65 -7.60
C ARG A 66 15.91 -3.60 -6.85
N PHE A 67 16.61 -4.01 -5.82
CA PHE A 67 17.43 -3.11 -5.03
C PHE A 67 18.65 -2.64 -5.81
N LEU A 68 18.98 -1.36 -5.69
CA LEU A 68 20.23 -0.80 -6.21
C LEU A 68 21.12 -0.30 -5.06
N LYS A 69 20.58 0.57 -4.20
CA LYS A 69 21.28 1.06 -3.00
C LYS A 69 20.33 1.66 -1.96
N ASN A 70 20.82 1.81 -0.74
CA ASN A 70 20.09 2.51 0.32
C ASN A 70 20.12 4.03 0.10
N GLU A 71 19.06 4.68 0.57
CA GLU A 71 18.96 6.12 0.76
C GLU A 71 18.49 6.37 2.20
N THR A 72 18.80 7.53 2.78
CA THR A 72 18.52 7.81 4.21
C THR A 72 17.05 7.54 4.58
N ASN A 73 16.11 8.02 3.75
CA ASN A 73 14.68 7.88 3.97
C ASN A 73 14.03 6.96 2.93
N GLY A 74 14.76 6.00 2.37
CA GLY A 74 14.23 5.11 1.35
C GLY A 74 15.27 4.27 0.65
N ALA A 75 15.14 4.11 -0.67
CA ALA A 75 16.09 3.33 -1.46
C ALA A 75 16.05 3.73 -2.94
N ARG A 76 17.18 3.54 -3.64
CA ARG A 76 17.16 3.43 -5.10
C ARG A 76 16.89 1.99 -5.49
N ARG A 77 15.97 1.81 -6.42
CA ARG A 77 15.54 0.52 -6.93
C ARG A 77 15.31 0.59 -8.44
N THR A 78 15.00 -0.53 -9.06
CA THR A 78 14.34 -0.56 -10.36
C THR A 78 12.83 -0.68 -10.19
N LEU A 79 12.07 -0.33 -11.22
CA LEU A 79 10.69 -0.74 -11.43
C LEU A 79 10.64 -1.42 -12.81
N GLU A 80 10.26 -2.68 -12.83
CA GLU A 80 10.31 -3.54 -14.02
C GLU A 80 8.96 -4.21 -14.25
N THR A 81 8.52 -4.32 -15.50
CA THR A 81 7.52 -5.32 -15.90
C THR A 81 8.24 -6.62 -16.25
N ASN A 82 7.83 -7.72 -15.61
CA ASN A 82 8.45 -9.04 -15.75
C ASN A 82 7.50 -10.05 -16.39
N GLY A 83 6.79 -9.61 -17.44
CA GLY A 83 5.94 -10.47 -18.26
C GLY A 83 6.76 -11.49 -19.06
N LYS A 84 6.11 -12.57 -19.53
CA LYS A 84 6.77 -13.64 -20.31
C LYS A 84 7.23 -13.19 -21.71
N VAL A 85 6.66 -12.11 -22.25
CA VAL A 85 7.01 -11.53 -23.56
C VAL A 85 8.13 -10.51 -23.35
N PRO A 86 9.37 -10.77 -23.81
CA PRO A 86 10.52 -9.90 -23.55
C PRO A 86 10.36 -8.48 -24.10
N GLU A 87 9.71 -8.32 -25.25
CA GLU A 87 9.53 -7.03 -25.92
C GLU A 87 8.59 -6.07 -25.15
N GLN A 88 7.83 -6.59 -24.18
CA GLN A 88 6.93 -5.82 -23.33
C GLN A 88 7.53 -5.52 -21.94
N GLN A 89 8.76 -5.98 -21.68
CA GLN A 89 9.44 -5.73 -20.42
C GLN A 89 10.01 -4.31 -20.39
N THR A 90 9.65 -3.56 -19.37
CA THR A 90 10.20 -2.25 -19.07
C THR A 90 11.16 -2.35 -17.89
N LYS A 91 12.09 -1.39 -17.79
CA LYS A 91 13.00 -1.28 -16.66
C LYS A 91 13.39 0.17 -16.47
N ASP A 92 12.90 0.76 -15.39
CA ASP A 92 13.23 2.12 -15.00
C ASP A 92 13.97 2.13 -13.67
N ASN A 93 15.04 2.93 -13.59
CA ASN A 93 15.67 3.19 -12.30
C ASN A 93 14.85 4.24 -11.56
N ILE A 94 14.48 3.94 -10.33
CA ILE A 94 13.63 4.77 -9.49
C ILE A 94 14.29 5.07 -8.14
N THR A 95 13.90 6.19 -7.56
CA THR A 95 14.12 6.51 -6.15
C THR A 95 12.78 6.39 -5.43
N ILE A 96 12.77 5.61 -4.35
CA ILE A 96 11.64 5.53 -3.43
C ILE A 96 12.00 6.36 -2.21
N THR A 97 11.18 7.37 -1.92
CA THR A 97 11.36 8.27 -0.77
C THR A 97 10.17 8.13 0.16
N LEU A 98 10.43 7.84 1.44
CA LEU A 98 9.43 7.86 2.49
C LEU A 98 9.36 9.25 3.11
N ILE A 99 8.15 9.69 3.37
CA ILE A 99 7.85 11.00 3.96
C ILE A 99 7.03 10.74 5.21
N GLU A 100 7.51 11.23 6.35
CA GLU A 100 6.77 11.14 7.60
C GLU A 100 5.49 11.99 7.53
N GLY A 101 4.44 11.54 8.21
CA GLY A 101 3.18 12.26 8.29
C GLY A 101 2.49 11.98 9.63
N PRO A 102 1.71 12.95 10.15
CA PRO A 102 1.09 12.84 11.47
C PRO A 102 0.13 11.65 11.56
N ASP A 103 -0.64 11.42 10.49
CA ASP A 103 -1.61 10.31 10.45
C ASP A 103 -1.03 9.05 9.81
N SER A 104 -0.42 9.18 8.63
CA SER A 104 0.26 8.13 7.89
C SER A 104 1.53 8.67 7.27
N PRO A 105 2.60 7.86 7.18
CA PRO A 105 3.67 8.16 6.27
C PRO A 105 3.19 7.97 4.83
N SER A 106 3.85 8.65 3.90
CA SER A 106 3.65 8.47 2.47
C SER A 106 4.94 8.00 1.80
N LEU A 107 4.79 7.48 0.59
CA LEU A 107 5.86 7.00 -0.26
C LEU A 107 5.73 7.72 -1.60
N LYS A 108 6.83 8.31 -2.08
CA LYS A 108 6.95 8.89 -3.41
C LYS A 108 7.90 8.03 -4.24
N ILE A 109 7.56 7.80 -5.51
CA ILE A 109 8.42 7.12 -6.47
C ILE A 109 8.80 8.12 -7.56
N GLU A 110 10.09 8.23 -7.83
CA GLU A 110 10.61 9.16 -8.83
C GLU A 110 11.53 8.41 -9.78
N ALA A 111 11.31 8.53 -11.09
CA ALA A 111 12.27 8.05 -12.08
C ALA A 111 13.57 8.86 -11.98
N ILE A 112 14.71 8.17 -12.06
CA ILE A 112 16.04 8.82 -12.15
C ILE A 112 16.26 9.39 -13.57
N GLY A 113 15.55 8.88 -14.56
CA GLY A 113 15.47 9.43 -15.92
C GLY A 113 14.21 8.92 -16.62
N GLY A 114 13.69 9.70 -17.58
CA GLY A 114 12.41 9.40 -18.24
C GLY A 114 11.20 9.83 -17.40
N HIS A 115 10.05 9.20 -17.67
CA HIS A 115 8.80 9.44 -16.96
C HIS A 115 8.22 8.09 -16.52
N LEU A 116 7.67 8.04 -15.31
CA LEU A 116 6.88 6.90 -14.89
C LEU A 116 5.46 7.03 -15.43
N SER A 117 4.68 5.94 -15.37
CA SER A 117 3.24 6.07 -15.57
C SER A 117 2.68 7.06 -14.55
N ARG A 118 1.70 7.87 -14.96
CA ARG A 118 1.05 8.91 -14.13
C ARG A 118 0.56 8.42 -12.76
N HIS A 119 0.36 7.12 -12.59
CA HIS A 119 -0.04 6.50 -11.33
C HIS A 119 1.02 6.54 -10.24
N TRP A 120 2.29 6.83 -10.56
CA TRP A 120 3.41 6.86 -9.61
C TRP A 120 3.93 8.28 -9.31
N ASP A 121 3.45 9.29 -10.04
CA ASP A 121 4.01 10.65 -10.01
C ASP A 121 3.71 11.43 -8.71
N TYR A 122 2.78 10.92 -7.89
CA TYR A 122 2.34 11.56 -6.65
C TYR A 122 2.74 10.74 -5.41
N PRO A 123 2.93 11.38 -4.25
CA PRO A 123 3.06 10.66 -2.98
C PRO A 123 1.79 9.86 -2.67
N HIS A 124 1.97 8.61 -2.25
CA HIS A 124 0.89 7.70 -1.88
C HIS A 124 0.95 7.36 -0.39
N TYR A 125 -0.19 7.31 0.29
CA TYR A 125 -0.22 6.95 1.70
C TYR A 125 0.06 5.47 1.93
N LEU A 126 0.77 5.18 3.01
CA LEU A 126 1.00 3.82 3.48
C LEU A 126 -0.05 3.49 4.54
N ALA A 127 -0.92 2.52 4.26
CA ALA A 127 -1.99 2.12 5.18
C ALA A 127 -1.52 1.15 6.27
N PHE A 128 -0.44 0.39 6.00
CA PHE A 128 0.09 -0.64 6.90
C PHE A 128 1.42 -1.21 6.40
N ALA A 129 2.26 -1.68 7.32
CA ALA A 129 3.49 -2.38 6.94
C ALA A 129 3.98 -3.41 7.97
N ARG A 130 4.55 -4.50 7.45
CA ARG A 130 5.38 -5.48 8.16
C ARG A 130 6.79 -5.46 7.60
N LYS A 131 7.72 -6.17 8.24
CA LYS A 131 9.13 -6.22 7.83
C LYS A 131 9.37 -6.83 6.44
N ASN A 132 8.35 -7.42 5.80
CA ASN A 132 8.42 -8.09 4.50
C ASN A 132 7.38 -7.61 3.47
N CYS A 133 6.45 -6.74 3.86
CA CYS A 133 5.41 -6.22 2.97
C CYS A 133 4.82 -4.91 3.47
N PHE A 134 4.20 -4.15 2.57
CA PHE A 134 3.42 -2.95 2.90
C PHE A 134 2.19 -2.82 2.00
N VAL A 135 1.20 -2.09 2.51
CA VAL A 135 -0.05 -1.74 1.80
C VAL A 135 0.02 -0.25 1.45
N LEU A 136 -0.05 0.05 0.16
CA LEU A 136 0.02 1.39 -0.40
C LEU A 136 -1.36 1.80 -0.95
N GLU A 137 -1.85 2.98 -0.60
CA GLU A 137 -3.06 3.57 -1.17
C GLU A 137 -2.72 4.24 -2.51
N ALA A 138 -2.85 3.48 -3.60
CA ALA A 138 -2.51 3.94 -4.94
C ALA A 138 -3.44 5.08 -5.40
N LEU A 139 -4.74 5.01 -5.10
CA LEU A 139 -5.70 6.07 -5.40
C LEU A 139 -6.71 6.23 -4.25
N ILE A 140 -6.82 7.46 -3.75
CA ILE A 140 -7.79 7.81 -2.71
C ILE A 140 -9.12 8.15 -3.38
N THR A 141 -10.20 7.52 -2.92
CA THR A 141 -11.55 7.78 -3.43
C THR A 141 -12.42 8.43 -2.36
N PHE A 142 -13.09 9.54 -2.68
CA PHE A 142 -14.03 10.16 -1.75
C PHE A 142 -15.27 9.25 -1.58
N ARG A 143 -15.66 8.95 -0.32
CA ARG A 143 -16.80 8.09 0.08
C ARG A 143 -16.68 6.58 -0.21
N ARG A 144 -15.55 6.09 -0.71
CA ARG A 144 -15.31 4.64 -0.94
C ARG A 144 -13.97 4.22 -0.36
N LYS A 145 -13.81 2.91 -0.17
CA LYS A 145 -12.51 2.35 0.22
C LYS A 145 -11.45 2.69 -0.86
N PRO A 146 -10.21 3.05 -0.47
CA PRO A 146 -9.16 3.40 -1.42
C PRO A 146 -8.78 2.21 -2.30
N TYR A 147 -8.22 2.50 -3.47
CA TYR A 147 -7.58 1.48 -4.28
C TYR A 147 -6.17 1.29 -3.77
N CYS A 148 -5.82 0.05 -3.47
CA CYS A 148 -4.54 -0.26 -2.87
C CYS A 148 -3.74 -1.24 -3.71
N VAL A 149 -2.45 -1.28 -3.41
CA VAL A 149 -1.54 -2.33 -3.85
C VAL A 149 -0.78 -2.88 -2.63
N VAL A 150 -0.42 -4.16 -2.69
CA VAL A 150 0.46 -4.78 -1.72
C VAL A 150 1.78 -5.11 -2.40
N TRP A 151 2.85 -4.58 -1.86
CA TRP A 151 4.21 -4.92 -2.25
C TRP A 151 4.86 -5.77 -1.17
N GLY A 152 5.70 -6.71 -1.56
CA GLY A 152 6.44 -7.50 -0.58
C GLY A 152 7.47 -8.44 -1.18
N ALA A 153 8.25 -9.04 -0.29
CA ALA A 153 9.28 -10.00 -0.62
C ALA A 153 8.74 -11.43 -0.54
N ILE A 154 8.98 -12.23 -1.58
CA ILE A 154 8.49 -13.62 -1.68
C ILE A 154 9.45 -14.65 -1.08
N ASP A 155 10.71 -14.28 -0.92
CA ASP A 155 11.81 -15.08 -0.35
C ASP A 155 11.79 -15.12 1.19
N SER A 156 10.82 -14.46 1.82
CA SER A 156 10.71 -14.43 3.28
C SER A 156 10.08 -15.71 3.80
N LYS A 157 10.69 -16.30 4.85
CA LYS A 157 10.08 -17.39 5.64
C LYS A 157 8.67 -17.02 6.15
N LYS A 158 8.37 -15.73 6.26
CA LYS A 158 7.05 -15.22 6.64
C LYS A 158 6.28 -14.83 5.38
N LYS A 159 5.13 -15.47 5.17
CA LYS A 159 4.19 -15.06 4.12
C LYS A 159 3.64 -13.65 4.43
N PRO A 160 3.31 -12.84 3.42
CA PRO A 160 2.77 -11.49 3.60
C PRO A 160 1.28 -11.47 4.00
N PHE A 161 0.86 -12.42 4.84
CA PHE A 161 -0.54 -12.67 5.21
C PHE A 161 -1.19 -11.44 5.84
N ASP A 162 -0.51 -10.79 6.80
CA ASP A 162 -1.03 -9.59 7.48
C ASP A 162 -1.31 -8.44 6.50
N CYS A 163 -0.47 -8.27 5.48
CA CYS A 163 -0.67 -7.21 4.48
C CYS A 163 -1.89 -7.52 3.59
N PHE A 164 -2.11 -8.79 3.23
CA PHE A 164 -3.32 -9.19 2.51
C PHE A 164 -4.59 -8.97 3.35
N GLN A 165 -4.61 -9.45 4.59
CA GLN A 165 -5.76 -9.27 5.47
C GLN A 165 -6.09 -7.79 5.68
N LYS A 166 -5.05 -6.95 5.82
CA LYS A 166 -5.21 -5.52 5.94
C LYS A 166 -5.74 -4.87 4.67
N ALA A 167 -5.24 -5.26 3.49
CA ALA A 167 -5.74 -4.79 2.21
C ALA A 167 -7.22 -5.18 2.02
N GLU A 168 -7.59 -6.44 2.27
CA GLU A 168 -8.98 -6.92 2.15
C GLU A 168 -9.95 -6.18 3.09
N LYS A 169 -9.49 -5.82 4.30
CA LYS A 169 -10.30 -5.05 5.25
C LYS A 169 -10.43 -3.57 4.85
N HIS A 170 -9.32 -2.93 4.46
CA HIS A 170 -9.21 -1.48 4.30
C HIS A 170 -9.52 -0.96 2.89
N CYS A 171 -9.22 -1.76 1.87
CA CYS A 171 -9.20 -1.33 0.48
C CYS A 171 -10.42 -1.85 -0.31
N GLU A 172 -10.61 -1.32 -1.50
CA GLU A 172 -11.56 -1.87 -2.49
C GLU A 172 -11.23 -3.34 -2.79
N ILE A 173 -12.24 -4.10 -3.22
CA ILE A 173 -12.08 -5.53 -3.56
C ILE A 173 -10.92 -5.67 -4.55
N GLY A 174 -10.07 -6.66 -4.36
CA GLY A 174 -8.90 -6.86 -5.21
C GLY A 174 -8.56 -8.32 -5.39
N THR A 175 -7.45 -8.56 -6.06
CA THR A 175 -6.97 -9.90 -6.37
C THR A 175 -5.51 -10.05 -6.01
N LYS A 176 -5.14 -11.28 -5.62
CA LYS A 176 -3.74 -11.66 -5.45
C LYS A 176 -3.12 -11.86 -6.82
N VAL A 177 -1.87 -11.43 -6.98
CA VAL A 177 -1.11 -11.65 -8.20
C VAL A 177 -0.68 -13.11 -8.27
N ASP A 178 -0.93 -13.75 -9.40
CA ASP A 178 -0.41 -15.08 -9.69
C ASP A 178 0.99 -14.97 -10.32
N LEU A 179 2.01 -15.00 -9.46
CA LEU A 179 3.40 -14.84 -9.89
C LEU A 179 3.89 -15.98 -10.81
N THR A 180 3.19 -17.11 -10.88
CA THR A 180 3.54 -18.22 -11.81
C THR A 180 3.29 -17.85 -13.27
N LYS A 181 2.49 -16.80 -13.51
CA LYS A 181 2.26 -16.23 -14.84
C LYS A 181 3.37 -15.28 -15.27
N CYS A 182 4.21 -14.83 -14.35
CA CYS A 182 5.35 -13.96 -14.64
C CYS A 182 6.55 -14.76 -15.16
N ALA A 183 7.52 -14.08 -15.76
CA ALA A 183 8.71 -14.75 -16.27
C ALA A 183 9.56 -15.31 -15.11
N ASP A 184 9.87 -16.61 -15.19
CA ASP A 184 10.83 -17.26 -14.29
C ASP A 184 12.24 -16.74 -14.60
N LYS A 185 12.84 -16.02 -13.66
CA LYS A 185 14.23 -15.59 -13.81
C LYS A 185 15.16 -16.72 -13.37
N LYS A 186 15.65 -17.52 -14.32
CA LYS A 186 17.06 -17.91 -14.24
C LYS A 186 17.85 -16.60 -14.25
N GLU A 187 18.47 -16.25 -13.14
CA GLU A 187 19.44 -15.16 -13.05
C GLU A 187 20.46 -15.36 -14.17
N ARG A 188 20.38 -14.57 -15.24
CA ARG A 188 21.52 -14.41 -16.15
C ARG A 188 22.53 -13.58 -15.38
N GLN A 189 23.38 -14.26 -14.61
CA GLN A 189 24.68 -13.76 -14.21
C GLN A 189 25.49 -13.58 -15.51
N GLY A 190 25.79 -12.33 -15.82
CA GLY A 190 26.75 -11.91 -16.85
C GLY A 190 27.59 -10.81 -16.24
#